data_AF-A0A963EJ49-F1
#
_entry.id   AF-A0A963EJ49-F1
#
_cell.length_a   1.000
_cell.length_b   1.000
_cell.length_c   1.000
_cell.angle_alpha   90.00
_cell.angle_beta   90.00
_cell.angle_gamma   90.00
#
_symmetry.space_group_name_H-M   'P 1'
#
loop_
_entity.id
_entity.type
_entity.pdbx_description
1 polymer ?
#
loop_
_entity_poly.entity_id
_entity_poly.type
_entity_poly.pdbx_seq_one_letter_code
_entity_poly.pdbx_strand_id
1 'polypeptide(L)'
;PASELVVGRPFVHRIEALPLAMRSGNGQSADPLYRPVRYSFRVHETTALHVDAGQGSRQLLSRGTSGPPMTGPMTGDVTMRAFGWRRGYAARPWTITQREPEPFALLCATTEMKVSE
;
A
#
# COMPACT_ATOMS: atom_id res chain seq x y z
N PRO A 1 -25.21 -7.71 30.19
CA PRO A 1 -23.88 -7.41 30.77
C PRO A 1 -22.80 -7.98 29.83
N ALA A 2 -21.69 -7.28 29.60
CA ALA A 2 -20.54 -7.87 28.91
C ALA A 2 -19.82 -8.82 29.88
N SER A 3 -19.67 -10.10 29.51
CA SER A 3 -19.13 -11.15 30.37
C SER A 3 -17.65 -11.42 30.15
N GLU A 4 -17.04 -10.84 29.12
CA GLU A 4 -15.67 -11.14 28.70
C GLU A 4 -14.99 -9.92 28.09
N LEU A 5 -13.71 -9.73 28.41
CA LEU A 5 -12.84 -8.70 27.85
C LEU A 5 -11.58 -9.39 27.32
N VAL A 6 -11.34 -9.26 26.02
CA VAL A 6 -10.12 -9.73 25.37
C VAL A 6 -9.22 -8.51 25.13
N VAL A 7 -8.01 -8.53 25.71
CA VAL A 7 -7.01 -7.46 25.55
C VAL A 7 -5.80 -8.00 24.79
N GLY A 8 -5.57 -7.47 23.60
CA GLY A 8 -4.38 -7.75 22.80
C GLY A 8 -3.20 -6.84 23.13
N ARG A 9 -2.03 -7.15 22.56
CA ARG A 9 -0.88 -6.21 22.56
C ARG A 9 -0.98 -5.28 21.35
N PRO A 10 -0.59 -4.00 21.48
CA PRO A 10 -0.50 -3.12 20.33
C PRO A 10 0.57 -3.66 19.36
N PHE A 11 0.25 -3.63 18.08
CA PHE A 11 1.20 -3.91 17.02
C PHE A 11 1.01 -2.90 15.87
N VAL A 12 2.03 -2.79 15.03
CA VAL A 12 1.95 -2.07 13.77
C VAL A 12 2.50 -2.98 12.70
N HIS A 13 1.65 -3.33 11.74
CA HIS A 13 2.07 -4.04 10.55
C HIS A 13 2.51 -3.02 9.49
N ARG A 14 3.73 -3.16 8.97
CA ARG A 14 4.30 -2.25 7.96
C ARG A 14 4.92 -3.05 6.81
N ILE A 15 4.40 -2.85 5.59
CA ILE A 15 4.98 -3.38 4.35
C ILE A 15 5.43 -2.23 3.50
N GLU A 16 6.64 -2.33 2.98
CA GLU A 16 7.28 -1.27 2.24
C GLU A 16 7.68 -1.74 0.85
N ALA A 17 7.32 -0.96 -0.17
CA ALA A 17 7.86 -1.18 -1.50
C ALA A 17 9.39 -1.11 -1.46
N LEU A 18 10.01 -1.99 -2.24
CA LEU A 18 11.42 -1.84 -2.56
C LEU A 18 11.62 -0.53 -3.32
N PRO A 19 12.72 0.20 -3.04
CA PRO A 19 13.13 1.32 -3.88
C PRO A 19 13.28 0.89 -5.34
N LEU A 20 12.94 1.78 -6.27
CA LEU A 20 13.06 1.48 -7.69
C LEU A 20 14.51 1.67 -8.15
N ALA A 21 15.18 0.56 -8.44
CA ALA A 21 16.43 0.56 -9.17
C ALA A 21 16.13 0.42 -10.66
N MET A 22 16.39 1.46 -11.47
CA MET A 22 16.23 1.39 -12.93
C MET A 22 17.58 1.41 -13.63
N ARG A 23 17.76 0.51 -14.59
CA ARG A 23 18.93 0.50 -15.48
C ARG A 23 18.68 1.52 -16.58
N SER A 24 19.56 2.50 -16.73
CA SER A 24 19.55 3.46 -17.83
C SER A 24 20.56 3.01 -18.90
N GLY A 25 20.39 3.45 -20.14
CA GLY A 25 21.22 3.05 -21.29
C GLY A 25 22.74 3.27 -21.09
N ASN A 26 23.14 4.17 -20.20
CA ASN A 26 24.54 4.45 -19.87
C ASN A 26 25.02 3.87 -18.52
N GLY A 27 24.24 3.02 -17.85
CA GLY A 27 24.58 2.40 -16.56
C GLY A 27 23.42 2.33 -15.56
N GLN A 28 23.67 1.86 -14.34
CA GLN A 28 22.68 1.97 -13.27
C GLN A 28 22.53 3.45 -12.88
N SER A 29 21.39 4.06 -13.20
CA SER A 29 21.09 5.39 -12.66
C SER A 29 20.74 5.22 -11.18
N ALA A 30 21.53 5.84 -10.30
CA ALA A 30 21.28 5.81 -8.86
C ALA A 30 20.06 6.64 -8.46
N ASP A 31 19.50 7.46 -9.36
CA ASP A 31 18.35 8.33 -9.07
C ASP A 31 17.40 8.46 -10.28
N PRO A 32 16.73 7.37 -10.68
CA PRO A 32 15.87 7.43 -11.86
C PRO A 32 14.62 8.29 -11.61
N LEU A 33 14.29 9.13 -12.59
CA LEU A 33 13.05 9.91 -12.60
C LEU A 33 11.90 9.02 -13.12
N TYR A 34 10.89 8.81 -12.27
CA TYR A 34 9.72 8.01 -12.63
C TYR A 34 8.43 8.68 -12.15
N ARG A 35 7.34 8.39 -12.82
CA ARG A 35 5.99 8.84 -12.45
C ARG A 35 5.10 7.64 -12.23
N PRO A 36 4.77 7.27 -10.98
CA PRO A 36 3.78 6.24 -10.74
C PRO A 36 2.43 6.71 -11.26
N VAL A 37 1.69 5.78 -11.86
CA VAL A 37 0.37 6.01 -12.48
C VAL A 37 -0.71 5.25 -11.72
N ARG A 38 -0.40 4.02 -11.30
CA ARG A 38 -1.32 3.15 -10.58
C ARG A 38 -0.56 2.19 -9.67
N TYR A 39 -1.11 1.97 -8.50
CA TYR A 39 -0.77 0.85 -7.63
C TYR A 39 -1.95 -0.12 -7.59
N SER A 40 -1.65 -1.41 -7.72
CA SER A 40 -2.64 -2.50 -7.65
C SER A 40 -2.17 -3.51 -6.61
N PHE A 41 -3.00 -3.77 -5.62
CA PHE A 41 -2.72 -4.69 -4.51
C PHE A 41 -3.69 -5.86 -4.61
N ARG A 42 -3.16 -7.07 -4.84
CA ARG A 42 -3.96 -8.29 -4.76
C ARG A 42 -3.99 -8.76 -3.31
N VAL A 43 -5.18 -8.83 -2.75
CA VAL A 43 -5.42 -9.20 -1.36
C VAL A 43 -6.30 -10.44 -1.24
N HIS A 44 -6.19 -11.14 -0.12
CA HIS A 44 -7.03 -12.29 0.21
C HIS A 44 -7.61 -12.13 1.61
N GLU A 45 -8.91 -12.38 1.75
CA GLU A 45 -9.67 -12.27 3.01
C GLU A 45 -9.29 -11.05 3.87
N THR A 46 -9.07 -9.91 3.22
CA THR A 46 -8.50 -8.72 3.87
C THR A 46 -9.59 -7.71 4.19
N THR A 47 -9.62 -7.24 5.44
CA THR A 47 -10.73 -6.41 5.96
C THR A 47 -10.38 -4.91 6.04
N ALA A 48 -9.09 -4.60 6.13
CA ALA A 48 -8.56 -3.25 6.16
C ALA A 48 -7.34 -3.14 5.25
N LEU A 49 -7.15 -1.98 4.62
CA LEU A 49 -5.98 -1.69 3.82
C LEU A 49 -5.74 -0.18 3.82
N HIS A 50 -4.63 0.25 4.40
CA HIS A 50 -4.19 1.65 4.40
C HIS A 50 -2.87 1.77 3.66
N VAL A 51 -2.82 2.66 2.67
CA VAL A 51 -1.67 2.79 1.78
C VAL A 51 -1.27 4.25 1.65
N ASP A 52 0.00 4.54 1.93
CA ASP A 52 0.63 5.80 1.60
C ASP A 52 1.33 5.67 0.24
N ALA A 53 0.89 6.48 -0.72
CA ALA A 53 1.44 6.57 -2.08
C ALA A 53 2.47 7.72 -2.23
N GLY A 54 2.92 8.31 -1.12
CA GLY A 54 3.78 9.49 -1.07
C GLY A 54 3.06 10.81 -0.80
N GLN A 55 1.77 10.77 -0.50
CA GLN A 55 0.94 11.96 -0.22
C GLN A 55 0.18 11.81 1.12
N GLY A 56 0.65 10.89 1.97
CA GLY A 56 -0.02 10.52 3.21
C GLY A 56 -0.83 9.24 3.05
N SER A 57 -1.09 8.60 4.20
CA SER A 57 -1.85 7.35 4.27
C SER A 57 -3.30 7.55 3.84
N ARG A 58 -3.75 6.71 2.90
CA ARG A 58 -5.14 6.65 2.43
C ARG A 58 -5.76 5.30 2.78
N GLN A 59 -6.92 5.33 3.41
CA GLN A 59 -7.71 4.13 3.69
C GLN A 59 -8.42 3.66 2.41
N LEU A 60 -8.06 2.48 1.91
CA LEU A 60 -8.64 1.87 0.71
C LEU A 60 -9.74 0.86 1.04
N LEU A 61 -9.54 0.11 2.14
CA LEU A 61 -10.52 -0.81 2.69
C LEU A 61 -10.72 -0.49 4.18
N SER A 62 -11.96 -0.55 4.64
CA SER A 62 -12.32 -0.36 6.05
C SER A 62 -13.59 -1.14 6.37
N ARG A 63 -13.57 -1.84 7.51
CA ARG A 63 -14.77 -2.42 8.13
C ARG A 63 -15.49 -1.43 9.06
N GLY A 64 -14.94 -0.21 9.27
CA GLY A 64 -15.42 0.79 10.23
C GLY A 64 -16.15 2.01 9.62
N THR A 65 -16.63 2.90 10.49
CA THR A 65 -17.55 4.02 10.20
C THR A 65 -17.00 5.15 9.31
N SER A 66 -15.70 5.16 9.01
CA SER A 66 -15.03 6.24 8.27
C SER A 66 -14.81 5.96 6.78
N GLY A 67 -15.18 4.77 6.29
CA GLY A 67 -15.03 4.36 4.89
C GLY A 67 -16.33 3.79 4.31
N PRO A 68 -16.40 3.57 2.98
CA PRO A 68 -17.55 2.88 2.40
C PRO A 68 -17.71 1.51 3.06
N PRO A 69 -18.92 1.15 3.53
CA PRO A 69 -19.12 -0.07 4.30
C PRO A 69 -18.82 -1.29 3.42
N MET A 70 -17.86 -2.10 3.86
CA MET A 70 -17.61 -3.41 3.27
C MET A 70 -18.56 -4.46 3.85
N THR A 71 -19.18 -5.25 2.97
CA THR A 71 -20.11 -6.34 3.33
C THR A 71 -19.41 -7.60 3.84
N GLY A 72 -18.07 -7.64 3.85
CA GLY A 72 -17.25 -8.77 4.28
C GLY A 72 -15.77 -8.59 3.90
N PRO A 73 -14.88 -9.55 4.23
CA PRO A 73 -13.48 -9.51 3.83
C PRO A 73 -13.30 -9.44 2.31
N MET A 74 -12.34 -8.65 1.85
CA MET A 74 -12.03 -8.46 0.42
C MET A 74 -11.02 -9.51 -0.06
N THR A 75 -11.36 -10.18 -1.16
CA THR A 75 -10.42 -10.97 -1.98
C THR A 75 -10.44 -10.42 -3.40
N GLY A 76 -9.27 -10.11 -3.95
CA GLY A 76 -9.13 -9.57 -5.31
C GLY A 76 -8.18 -8.38 -5.38
N ASP A 77 -8.33 -7.57 -6.42
CA ASP A 77 -7.43 -6.44 -6.69
C ASP A 77 -8.00 -5.12 -6.18
N VAL A 78 -7.30 -4.46 -5.27
CA VAL A 78 -7.59 -3.10 -4.80
C VAL A 78 -6.63 -2.14 -5.49
N THR A 79 -7.16 -1.11 -6.14
CA THR A 79 -6.32 -0.23 -6.96
C THR A 79 -6.45 1.24 -6.59
N MET A 80 -5.34 1.96 -6.77
CA MET A 80 -5.19 3.37 -6.42
C MET A 80 -4.42 4.09 -7.52
N ARG A 81 -4.88 5.29 -7.88
CA ARG A 81 -4.10 6.19 -8.73
C ARG A 81 -3.00 6.86 -7.93
N ALA A 82 -1.86 7.04 -8.59
CA ALA A 82 -0.72 7.77 -8.05
C ALA A 82 -0.42 8.97 -8.95
N PHE A 83 0.17 10.01 -8.35
CA PHE A 83 0.43 11.28 -9.01
C PHE A 83 1.81 11.81 -8.63
N GLY A 84 2.30 12.75 -9.43
CA GLY A 84 3.60 13.39 -9.23
C GLY A 84 4.78 12.62 -9.84
N TRP A 85 5.81 13.37 -10.23
CA TRP A 85 7.11 12.82 -10.60
C TRP A 85 7.92 12.59 -9.33
N ARG A 86 8.68 11.49 -9.31
CA ARG A 86 9.45 11.01 -8.15
C ARG A 86 10.84 10.60 -8.60
N ARG A 87 11.79 10.66 -7.68
CA ARG A 87 13.21 10.41 -7.93
C ARG A 87 13.74 9.30 -7.02
N GLY A 88 14.31 8.27 -7.66
CA GLY A 88 15.19 7.25 -7.10
C GLY A 88 14.85 6.65 -5.74
N TYR A 89 15.92 6.37 -4.98
CA TYR A 89 15.88 5.59 -3.72
C TYR A 89 15.30 6.36 -2.52
N ALA A 90 15.15 7.68 -2.62
CA ALA A 90 14.81 8.53 -1.49
C ALA A 90 13.36 8.34 -1.01
N ALA A 91 12.46 7.90 -1.88
CA ALA A 91 11.06 7.69 -1.54
C ALA A 91 10.59 6.30 -1.99
N ARG A 92 10.05 5.53 -1.04
CA ARG A 92 9.38 4.27 -1.34
C ARG A 92 8.14 4.56 -2.21
N PRO A 93 7.91 3.81 -3.30
CA PRO A 93 6.73 4.01 -4.14
C PRO A 93 5.43 3.99 -3.33
N TRP A 94 5.30 3.04 -2.42
CA TRP A 94 4.17 2.97 -1.51
C TRP A 94 4.58 2.31 -0.20
N THR A 95 3.81 2.56 0.85
CA THR A 95 3.91 1.88 2.15
C THR A 95 2.52 1.51 2.62
N ILE A 96 2.35 0.29 3.12
CA ILE A 96 1.15 -0.16 3.82
C ILE A 96 1.46 -0.09 5.31
N THR A 97 0.61 0.55 6.10
CA THR A 97 0.79 0.64 7.56
C THR A 97 -0.55 0.51 8.26
N GLN A 98 -0.66 -0.49 9.14
CA GLN A 98 -1.93 -0.88 9.74
C GLN A 98 -1.74 -1.26 11.20
N ARG A 99 -2.80 -1.12 11.99
CA ARG A 99 -2.84 -1.45 13.41
C ARG A 99 -4.07 -2.26 13.79
N GLU A 100 -4.97 -2.45 12.84
CA GLU A 100 -6.18 -3.22 12.99
C GLU A 100 -5.83 -4.68 13.23
N PRO A 101 -6.39 -5.33 14.27
CA PRO A 101 -6.13 -6.73 14.59
C PRO A 101 -6.78 -7.71 13.60
N GLU A 102 -7.48 -7.20 12.60
CA GLU A 102 -8.26 -7.99 11.65
C GLU A 102 -7.38 -8.65 10.57
N PRO A 103 -7.86 -9.71 9.90
CA PRO A 103 -7.11 -10.41 8.87
C PRO A 103 -6.62 -9.52 7.73
N PHE A 104 -5.36 -9.73 7.35
CA PHE A 104 -4.68 -9.09 6.23
C PHE A 104 -3.77 -10.09 5.53
N ALA A 105 -3.91 -10.22 4.21
CA ALA A 105 -2.99 -10.99 3.37
C ALA A 105 -2.77 -10.29 2.03
N LEU A 106 -1.54 -9.82 1.80
CA LEU A 106 -1.09 -9.28 0.52
C LEU A 106 -0.46 -10.40 -0.32
N LEU A 107 -1.08 -10.72 -1.45
CA LEU A 107 -0.57 -11.74 -2.38
C LEU A 107 0.39 -11.15 -3.40
N CYS A 108 0.11 -9.94 -3.88
CA CYS A 108 0.89 -9.28 -4.91
C CYS A 108 0.71 -7.76 -4.85
N ALA A 109 1.75 -7.01 -5.21
CA ALA A 109 1.68 -5.57 -5.40
C ALA A 109 2.34 -5.17 -6.72
N THR A 110 1.59 -4.52 -7.60
CA THR A 110 2.03 -4.09 -8.92
C THR A 110 2.06 -2.57 -8.98
N THR A 111 3.15 -2.03 -9.52
CA THR A 111 3.29 -0.59 -9.80
C THR A 111 3.34 -0.36 -11.30
N GLU A 112 2.35 0.37 -11.82
CA GLU A 112 2.41 0.93 -13.17
C GLU A 112 3.04 2.32 -13.09
N MET A 113 4.05 2.58 -13.92
CA MET A 113 4.78 3.86 -13.92
C MET A 113 5.19 4.27 -15.33
N LYS A 114 5.35 5.58 -15.53
CA LYS A 114 6.07 6.14 -16.67
C LYS A 114 7.51 6.39 -16.26
N VAL A 115 8.43 6.13 -17.18
CA VAL A 115 9.85 6.41 -17.03
C VAL A 115 10.22 7.46 -18.07
N SER A 116 11.01 8.45 -17.68
CA SER A 116 11.66 9.36 -18.63
C SER A 116 13.03 8.81 -18.93
N GLU A 117 13.30 8.58 -20.21
CA GLU A 117 14.66 8.33 -20.74
C GLU A 117 15.30 9.65 -21.16
#